data_AF-A0A4P6MGY8-F1
#
_entry.id   AF-A0A4P6MGY8-F1
#
_cell.length_a   1.000
_cell.length_b   1.000
_cell.length_c   1.000
_cell.angle_alpha   90.00
_cell.angle_beta   90.00
_cell.angle_gamma   90.00
#
_symmetry.space_group_name_H-M   'P 1'
#
loop_
_entity.id
_entity.type
_entity.pdbx_description
1 polymer ?
#
loop_
_entity_poly.entity_id
_entity_poly.type
_entity_poly.pdbx_seq_one_letter_code
_entity_poly.pdbx_strand_id
1 'polypeptide(L)'
;MSVLTTARFFFLSFSEPQSAGWLTAILSAETMFQRPDAALLTRQVLIVLQEMRQSRRSTFRFSNPRCTCCADIVTHDERHLIDTIRASRALDRSRAFSSAMLLCEGQEVGRVLTAAEALATSLRAAPS
;
A
#
# COMPACT_ATOMS: atom_id res chain seq x y z
N MET A 1 -10.20 0.98 4.19
CA MET A 1 -9.90 1.53 2.84
C MET A 1 -8.75 2.53 2.84
N SER A 2 -8.31 3.06 3.99
CA SER A 2 -7.26 4.08 4.14
C SER A 2 -5.91 3.72 3.51
N VAL A 3 -5.40 2.50 3.75
CA VAL A 3 -4.13 2.02 3.16
C VAL A 3 -4.12 2.12 1.64
N LEU A 4 -5.21 1.71 0.97
CA LEU A 4 -5.29 1.75 -0.49
C LEU A 4 -5.32 3.20 -1.00
N THR A 5 -6.12 4.05 -0.37
CA THR A 5 -6.20 5.47 -0.73
C THR A 5 -4.85 6.17 -0.58
N THR A 6 -4.15 5.94 0.54
CA THR A 6 -2.79 6.45 0.76
C THR A 6 -1.82 5.92 -0.31
N ALA A 7 -1.86 4.62 -0.61
CA ALA A 7 -1.03 4.02 -1.66
C ALA A 7 -1.28 4.67 -3.03
N ARG A 8 -2.55 4.92 -3.40
CA ARG A 8 -2.91 5.59 -4.65
C ARG A 8 -2.34 7.00 -4.77
N PHE A 9 -2.32 7.78 -3.69
CA PHE A 9 -1.70 9.12 -3.71
C PHE A 9 -0.18 9.06 -3.87
N PHE A 10 0.49 8.05 -3.30
CA PHE A 10 1.90 7.81 -3.57
C PHE A 10 2.14 7.37 -5.02
N PHE A 11 1.32 6.44 -5.55
CA PHE A 11 1.41 6.04 -6.95
C PHE A 11 1.23 7.22 -7.91
N LEU A 12 0.24 8.09 -7.65
CA LEU A 12 0.04 9.32 -8.41
C LEU A 12 1.29 10.22 -8.37
N SER A 13 1.99 10.28 -7.23
CA SER A 13 3.23 11.06 -7.12
C SER A 13 4.40 10.44 -7.87
N PHE A 14 4.43 9.12 -7.97
CA PHE A 14 5.46 8.41 -8.70
C PHE A 14 5.25 8.50 -10.21
N SER A 15 4.00 8.50 -10.67
CA SER A 15 3.66 8.67 -12.08
C SER A 15 3.68 10.14 -12.52
N GLU A 16 3.28 11.05 -11.64
CA GLU A 16 3.16 12.49 -11.88
C GLU A 16 3.80 13.28 -10.72
N PRO A 17 5.12 13.46 -10.69
CA PRO A 17 5.81 14.16 -9.59
C PRO A 17 5.29 15.58 -9.33
N GLN A 18 4.82 16.25 -10.40
CA GLN A 18 4.21 17.59 -10.39
C GLN A 18 2.91 17.65 -9.57
N SER A 19 2.23 16.52 -9.38
CA SER A 19 0.90 16.45 -8.74
C SER A 19 0.92 16.72 -7.24
N ALA A 20 2.10 16.66 -6.62
CA ALA A 20 2.30 16.70 -5.17
C ALA A 20 1.41 15.71 -4.39
N GLY A 21 1.08 14.55 -4.97
CA GLY A 21 0.24 13.55 -4.31
C GLY A 21 0.79 13.08 -2.96
N TRP A 22 2.10 13.11 -2.76
CA TRP A 22 2.80 12.71 -1.54
C TRP A 22 2.44 13.66 -0.40
N LEU A 23 2.29 14.96 -0.70
CA LEU A 23 1.83 15.94 0.25
C LEU A 23 0.38 15.65 0.65
N THR A 24 -0.48 15.28 -0.32
CA THR A 24 -1.86 14.87 -0.01
C THR A 24 -1.90 13.63 0.87
N ALA A 25 -1.08 12.62 0.59
CA ALA A 25 -0.98 11.40 1.39
C ALA A 25 -0.56 11.68 2.84
N ILE A 26 0.38 12.61 3.04
CA ILE A 26 0.89 12.99 4.36
C ILE A 26 -0.14 13.86 5.11
N LEU A 27 -0.63 14.95 4.49
CA LEU A 27 -1.55 15.89 5.14
C LEU A 27 -2.91 15.26 5.45
N SER A 28 -3.35 14.29 4.64
CA SER A 28 -4.63 13.62 4.85
C SER A 28 -4.51 12.36 5.70
N ALA A 29 -3.31 12.01 6.18
CA ALA A 29 -3.06 10.77 6.89
C ALA A 29 -3.96 10.61 8.12
N GLU A 30 -4.05 11.65 8.96
CA GLU A 30 -4.86 11.64 10.18
C GLU A 30 -6.34 11.40 9.86
N THR A 31 -6.89 12.12 8.86
CA THR A 31 -8.27 11.94 8.43
C THR A 31 -8.53 10.56 7.82
N MET A 32 -7.58 10.03 7.05
CA MET A 32 -7.70 8.72 6.40
C MET A 32 -7.65 7.58 7.41
N PHE A 33 -6.70 7.60 8.33
CA PHE A 33 -6.48 6.52 9.29
C PHE A 33 -7.28 6.67 10.58
N GLN A 34 -7.70 7.90 10.94
CA GLN A 34 -8.41 8.24 12.18
C GLN A 34 -7.69 7.72 13.42
N ARG A 35 -6.36 7.86 13.44
CA ARG A 35 -5.49 7.28 14.45
C ARG A 35 -4.33 8.23 14.82
N PRO A 36 -3.87 8.21 16.08
CA PRO A 36 -2.74 9.04 16.52
C PRO A 36 -1.41 8.63 15.87
N ASP A 37 -1.28 7.38 15.42
CA ASP A 37 -0.10 6.88 14.70
C ASP A 37 -0.23 6.94 13.17
N ALA A 38 -1.12 7.78 12.64
CA ALA A 38 -1.37 7.92 11.20
C ALA A 38 -0.09 8.23 10.39
N ALA A 39 0.80 9.07 10.90
CA ALA A 39 2.08 9.38 10.24
C ALA A 39 2.97 8.14 10.11
N LEU A 40 3.02 7.28 11.14
CA LEU A 40 3.74 6.01 11.11
C LEU A 40 3.13 5.07 10.07
N LEU A 41 1.79 4.94 10.04
CA LEU A 41 1.09 4.11 9.06
C LEU A 41 1.35 4.58 7.62
N THR A 42 1.26 5.88 7.36
CA THR A 42 1.56 6.46 6.05
C THR A 42 3.00 6.17 5.61
N ARG A 43 3.98 6.31 6.53
CA ARG A 43 5.38 5.94 6.26
C ARG A 43 5.52 4.45 5.94
N GLN A 44 4.87 3.57 6.72
CA GLN A 44 4.93 2.13 6.51
C GLN A 44 4.30 1.73 5.16
N VAL A 45 3.19 2.37 4.75
CA VAL A 45 2.64 2.21 3.40
C VAL A 45 3.69 2.58 2.35
N LEU A 46 4.34 3.74 2.47
CA LEU A 46 5.38 4.16 1.53
C LEU A 46 6.52 3.13 1.42
N ILE A 47 6.98 2.56 2.55
CA ILE A 47 8.04 1.54 2.55
C ILE A 47 7.59 0.30 1.76
N VAL A 48 6.39 -0.22 2.01
CA VAL A 48 5.84 -1.36 1.23
C VAL A 48 5.85 -1.06 -0.27
N LEU A 49 5.44 0.14 -0.67
CA LEU A 49 5.41 0.52 -2.08
C LEU A 49 6.81 0.63 -2.68
N GLN A 50 7.81 1.12 -1.93
CA GLN A 50 9.19 1.21 -2.41
C GLN A 50 9.81 -0.17 -2.62
N GLU A 51 9.65 -1.09 -1.65
CA GLU A 51 10.16 -2.46 -1.81
C GLU A 51 9.46 -3.19 -2.96
N MET A 52 8.15 -2.98 -3.12
CA MET A 52 7.39 -3.53 -4.24
C MET A 52 7.93 -3.00 -5.58
N ARG A 53 8.21 -1.69 -5.69
CA ARG A 53 8.75 -1.08 -6.90
C ARG A 53 10.16 -1.57 -7.25
N GLN A 54 10.98 -1.87 -6.24
CA GLN A 54 12.33 -2.42 -6.46
C GLN A 54 12.27 -3.88 -6.95
N SER A 55 11.26 -4.63 -6.52
CA SER A 55 11.08 -6.04 -6.90
C SER A 55 10.41 -6.22 -8.27
N ARG A 56 9.38 -5.42 -8.58
CA ARG A 56 8.59 -5.56 -9.82
C ARG A 56 9.39 -5.18 -11.06
N ARG A 57 9.11 -5.87 -12.18
CA ARG A 57 9.67 -5.55 -13.50
C ARG A 57 8.76 -4.66 -14.32
N SER A 58 7.44 -4.89 -14.25
CA SER A 58 6.47 -4.11 -15.03
C SER A 58 5.86 -2.95 -14.23
N THR A 59 5.11 -2.09 -14.92
CA THR A 59 4.39 -0.99 -14.30
C THR A 59 3.24 -1.49 -13.43
N PHE A 60 3.04 -0.83 -12.29
CA PHE A 60 1.91 -1.12 -11.40
C PHE A 60 0.67 -0.34 -11.85
N ARG A 61 -0.46 -1.02 -12.09
CA ARG A 61 -1.72 -0.36 -12.47
C ARG A 61 -2.53 0.02 -11.24
N PHE A 62 -2.86 1.30 -11.12
CA PHE A 62 -3.66 1.82 -10.01
C PHE A 62 -4.78 2.73 -10.52
N SER A 63 -5.82 2.88 -9.71
CA SER A 63 -6.91 3.81 -9.99
C SER A 63 -6.55 5.20 -9.52
N ASN A 64 -6.81 6.21 -10.36
CA ASN A 64 -6.53 7.61 -10.02
C ASN A 64 -7.39 8.06 -8.82
N PRO A 65 -6.79 8.44 -7.67
CA PRO A 65 -7.53 8.82 -6.48
C PRO A 65 -8.26 10.17 -6.60
N ARG A 66 -7.95 10.99 -7.62
CA ARG A 66 -8.62 12.27 -7.90
C ARG A 66 -9.78 12.15 -8.88
N CYS A 67 -9.98 10.98 -9.49
CA CYS A 67 -11.08 10.74 -10.42
C CYS A 67 -12.21 10.00 -9.70
N THR A 68 -13.40 10.60 -9.64
CA THR A 68 -14.55 10.07 -8.88
C THR A 68 -14.98 8.69 -9.36
N CYS A 69 -15.02 8.44 -10.68
CA CYS A 69 -15.40 7.13 -11.21
C CYS A 69 -14.29 6.08 -11.08
N CYS A 70 -13.02 6.45 -11.20
CA CYS A 70 -11.91 5.50 -11.07
C CYS A 70 -11.67 5.11 -9.61
N ALA A 71 -11.87 6.02 -8.66
CA ALA A 71 -11.60 5.78 -7.25
C ALA A 71 -12.40 4.61 -6.66
N ASP A 72 -13.57 4.31 -7.23
CA ASP A 72 -14.42 3.18 -6.80
C ASP A 72 -13.99 1.83 -7.40
N ILE A 73 -13.11 1.83 -8.40
CA ILE A 73 -12.63 0.62 -9.07
C ILE A 73 -11.32 0.18 -8.44
N VAL A 74 -11.22 -1.09 -8.03
CA VAL A 74 -9.97 -1.70 -7.56
C VAL A 74 -9.34 -2.50 -8.68
N THR A 75 -8.12 -2.15 -9.08
CA THR A 75 -7.38 -2.88 -10.12
C THR A 75 -6.92 -4.26 -9.63
N HIS A 76 -6.46 -5.10 -10.55
CA HIS A 76 -5.89 -6.41 -10.19
C HIS A 76 -4.61 -6.28 -9.35
N ASP A 77 -3.72 -5.35 -9.71
CA ASP A 77 -2.48 -5.07 -8.96
C ASP A 77 -2.77 -4.52 -7.55
N GLU A 78 -3.73 -3.61 -7.43
CA GLU A 78 -4.19 -3.09 -6.14
C GLU A 78 -4.77 -4.18 -5.25
N ARG A 79 -5.47 -5.16 -5.85
CA ARG A 79 -5.99 -6.31 -5.11
C ARG A 79 -4.86 -7.15 -4.52
N HIS A 80 -3.82 -7.47 -5.28
CA HIS A 80 -2.67 -8.23 -4.77
C HIS A 80 -1.93 -7.51 -3.66
N LEU A 81 -1.75 -6.19 -3.77
CA LEU A 81 -1.17 -5.37 -2.72
C LEU A 81 -1.98 -5.47 -1.42
N ILE A 82 -3.30 -5.28 -1.53
CA ILE A 82 -4.18 -5.30 -0.36
C ILE A 82 -4.31 -6.70 0.23
N ASP A 83 -4.35 -7.74 -0.60
CA ASP A 83 -4.40 -9.13 -0.12
C ASP A 83 -3.11 -9.52 0.60
N THR A 84 -1.95 -9.08 0.12
CA THR A 84 -0.66 -9.24 0.81
C THR A 84 -0.72 -8.62 2.20
N ILE A 85 -1.11 -7.33 2.31
CA ILE A 85 -1.18 -6.62 3.59
C ILE A 85 -2.23 -7.24 4.54
N ARG A 86 -3.39 -7.64 4.01
CA ARG A 86 -4.47 -8.28 4.79
C ARG A 86 -4.02 -9.63 5.32
N ALA A 87 -3.37 -10.46 4.50
CA ALA A 87 -2.85 -11.76 4.91
C ALA A 87 -1.75 -11.61 5.97
N SER A 88 -0.82 -10.65 5.79
CA SER A 88 0.18 -10.32 6.83
C SER A 88 -0.47 -9.88 8.14
N ARG A 89 -1.57 -9.12 8.09
CA ARG A 89 -2.35 -8.72 9.29
C ARG A 89 -3.04 -9.89 9.96
N ALA A 90 -3.51 -10.86 9.17
CA ALA A 90 -4.12 -12.09 9.66
C ALA A 90 -3.09 -13.14 10.13
N LEU A 91 -1.78 -12.86 10.03
CA LEU A 91 -0.70 -13.82 10.28
C LEU A 91 -0.74 -15.05 9.37
N ASP A 92 -1.40 -14.96 8.22
CA ASP A 92 -1.46 -16.01 7.21
C ASP A 92 -0.26 -15.88 6.26
N ARG A 93 0.86 -16.48 6.65
CA ARG A 93 2.13 -16.40 5.92
C ARG A 93 2.04 -16.98 4.52
N SER A 94 1.33 -18.09 4.36
CA SER A 94 1.19 -18.76 3.06
C SER A 94 0.44 -17.87 2.09
N ARG A 95 -0.71 -17.30 2.50
CA ARG A 95 -1.46 -16.39 1.64
C ARG A 95 -0.71 -15.09 1.38
N ALA A 96 -0.03 -14.54 2.39
CA ALA A 96 0.79 -13.34 2.22
C ALA A 96 1.89 -13.56 1.17
N PHE A 97 2.58 -14.70 1.25
CA PHE A 97 3.60 -15.09 0.28
C PHE A 97 3.02 -15.25 -1.13
N SER A 98 1.93 -16.02 -1.30
CA SER A 98 1.31 -16.23 -2.62
C SER A 98 0.82 -14.92 -3.24
N SER A 99 0.18 -14.05 -2.46
CA SER A 99 -0.25 -12.73 -2.95
C SER A 99 0.93 -11.82 -3.27
N ALA A 100 2.00 -11.85 -2.47
CA ALA A 100 3.23 -11.09 -2.76
C ALA A 100 3.92 -11.59 -4.03
N MET A 101 3.93 -12.89 -4.30
CA MET A 101 4.47 -13.45 -5.54
C MET A 101 3.70 -12.96 -6.77
N LEU A 102 2.38 -12.88 -6.68
CA LEU A 102 1.55 -12.29 -7.75
C LEU A 102 1.80 -10.78 -7.88
N LEU A 103 1.89 -10.08 -6.76
CA LEU A 103 2.21 -8.64 -6.70
C LEU A 103 3.58 -8.34 -7.30
N CYS A 104 4.57 -9.21 -7.11
CA CYS A 104 5.94 -9.01 -7.56
C CYS A 104 6.27 -9.76 -8.85
N GLU A 105 5.28 -10.33 -9.54
CA GLU A 105 5.46 -11.02 -10.83
C GLU A 105 6.49 -12.17 -10.74
N GLY A 106 6.51 -12.87 -9.61
CA GLY A 106 7.41 -13.98 -9.33
C GLY A 106 8.85 -13.59 -8.99
N GLN A 107 9.15 -12.30 -8.80
CA GLN A 107 10.46 -11.82 -8.35
C GLN A 107 10.65 -11.99 -6.82
N GLU A 108 11.77 -11.52 -6.28
CA GLU A 108 12.09 -11.58 -4.84
C GLU A 108 11.05 -10.83 -4.00
N VAL A 109 10.46 -11.48 -2.99
CA VAL A 109 9.34 -10.92 -2.21
C VAL A 109 9.66 -10.69 -0.72
N GLY A 110 10.79 -11.16 -0.22
CA GLY A 110 11.16 -11.14 1.19
C GLY A 110 11.16 -9.74 1.79
N ARG A 111 11.69 -8.74 1.06
CA ARG A 111 11.65 -7.34 1.50
C ARG A 111 10.24 -6.77 1.55
N VAL A 112 9.42 -7.08 0.55
CA VAL A 112 8.00 -6.68 0.49
C VAL A 112 7.21 -7.29 1.63
N LEU A 113 7.41 -8.58 1.91
CA LEU A 113 6.77 -9.28 3.02
C LEU A 113 7.18 -8.69 4.36
N THR A 114 8.47 -8.41 4.57
CA THR A 114 8.98 -7.77 5.79
C THR A 114 8.33 -6.40 6.01
N ALA A 115 8.26 -5.57 4.97
CA ALA A 115 7.60 -4.28 5.03
C ALA A 115 6.07 -4.41 5.29
N ALA A 116 5.41 -5.38 4.64
CA ALA A 116 3.98 -5.62 4.82
C ALA A 116 3.67 -6.12 6.24
N GLU A 117 4.53 -6.95 6.83
CA GLU A 117 4.42 -7.41 8.23
C GLU A 117 4.62 -6.26 9.23
N ALA A 118 5.57 -5.36 8.97
CA ALA A 118 5.76 -4.16 9.79
C ALA A 118 4.52 -3.25 9.77
N LEU A 119 3.99 -2.95 8.57
CA LEU A 119 2.73 -2.22 8.42
C LEU A 119 1.57 -2.93 9.10
N ALA A 120 1.44 -4.24 8.90
CA ALA A 120 0.38 -5.05 9.49
C ALA A 120 0.45 -5.09 11.03
N THR A 121 1.65 -5.01 11.60
CA THR A 121 1.87 -4.91 13.04
C THR A 121 1.38 -3.57 13.57
N SER A 122 1.79 -2.46 12.94
CA SER A 122 1.28 -1.13 13.29
C SER A 122 -0.24 -1.03 13.15
N LEU A 123 -0.83 -1.63 12.10
CA LEU A 123 -2.27 -1.65 11.91
C LEU A 123 -3.02 -2.37 13.06
N ARG A 124 -2.42 -3.38 13.68
CA ARG A 124 -2.99 -4.11 14.82
C ARG A 124 -2.85 -3.37 16.15
N ALA A 125 -1.78 -2.60 16.31
CA ALA A 125 -1.44 -1.93 17.56
C ALA A 125 -2.37 -0.74 17.92
N ALA A 126 -3.50 -0.56 17.24
CA ALA A 126 -4.44 0.50 17.58
C ALA A 126 -5.05 0.23 18.97
N PRO A 127 -4.97 1.17 19.92
CA PRO A 127 -5.88 1.15 21.05
C PRO A 127 -7.30 1.45 20.54
N SER A 128 -8.26 0.69 21.04
CA SER A 128 -9.70 0.98 20.96
C SER A 128 -10.03 2.37 21.49
#